data_AF-A0A2J7QWH7-F1
#
_entry.id   AF-A0A2J7QWH7-F1
#
_cell.length_a   1.000
_cell.length_b   1.000
_cell.length_c   1.000
_cell.angle_alpha   90.00
_cell.angle_beta   90.00
_cell.angle_gamma   90.00
#
_symmetry.space_group_name_H-M   'P 1'
#
loop_
_entity.id
_entity.type
_entity.pdbx_description
1 polymer ?
#
loop_
_entity_poly.entity_id
_entity_poly.type
_entity_poly.pdbx_seq_one_letter_code
_entity_poly.pdbx_strand_id
1 'polypeptide(L)'
;MEVLSNSIVTALQPTVHHTYKEAFTTLVMPSFEKSCQSMFHQINESFSKGTKEYIQTLESYFDKQRRQQEKGRDMISQIQALSDSLRTNIERLTSAIQEEVQSQVKEGLTSIQDSLNKTVCETIKEHIAKGFRGQQDVIQNSVITAVRSRAVTPAPHIVDSHVQQMQIEQLIGQGQINTAFQQALSASDLGLVVFICEKVNPQQVFNQTPCPLQQHVLLSLIQQLSADMSNHTELKHKYLEEAVMNLDATNPLTREHMPAVLTNLQRQLTAYIASNPNNKITRSMKMLNMATQSLLNAIPRN
;
A
#
# COMPACT_ATOMS: atom_id res chain seq x y z
N MET A 1 -62.21 -104.94 3.27
CA MET A 1 -61.75 -103.80 2.44
C MET A 1 -60.30 -103.42 2.75
N GLU A 2 -59.86 -103.45 4.01
CA GLU A 2 -58.47 -103.07 4.37
C GLU A 2 -57.37 -103.95 3.76
N VAL A 3 -57.59 -105.27 3.66
CA VAL A 3 -56.60 -106.18 3.04
C VAL A 3 -56.40 -105.87 1.55
N LEU A 4 -57.49 -105.59 0.83
CA LEU A 4 -57.45 -105.15 -0.57
C LEU A 4 -56.75 -103.80 -0.71
N SER A 5 -57.04 -102.85 0.18
CA SER A 5 -56.37 -101.54 0.21
C SER A 5 -54.86 -101.66 0.45
N ASN A 6 -54.44 -102.47 1.42
CA ASN A 6 -53.01 -102.69 1.70
C ASN A 6 -52.30 -103.44 0.56
N SER A 7 -52.94 -104.44 -0.05
CA SER A 7 -52.39 -105.10 -1.23
C SER A 7 -52.24 -104.15 -2.42
N ILE A 8 -53.21 -103.26 -2.64
CA ILE A 8 -53.15 -102.24 -3.70
C ILE A 8 -52.03 -101.22 -3.43
N VAL A 9 -51.90 -100.72 -2.20
CA VAL A 9 -50.82 -99.80 -1.81
C VAL A 9 -49.45 -100.47 -1.98
N THR A 10 -49.31 -101.73 -1.55
CA THR A 10 -48.05 -102.48 -1.67
C THR A 10 -47.68 -102.74 -3.13
N ALA A 11 -48.67 -102.97 -4.01
CA ALA A 11 -48.46 -103.15 -5.44
C ALA A 11 -48.15 -101.83 -6.18
N LEU A 12 -48.77 -100.70 -5.78
CA LEU A 12 -48.61 -99.40 -6.46
C LEU A 12 -47.41 -98.60 -5.97
N GLN A 13 -47.03 -98.70 -4.70
CA GLN A 13 -45.92 -97.96 -4.10
C GLN A 13 -44.61 -98.06 -4.90
N PRO A 14 -44.12 -99.25 -5.33
CA PRO A 14 -42.92 -99.35 -6.14
C PRO A 14 -43.08 -98.70 -7.53
N THR A 15 -44.26 -98.78 -8.14
CA THR A 15 -44.54 -98.12 -9.42
C THR A 15 -44.52 -96.59 -9.28
N VAL A 16 -45.21 -96.03 -8.28
CA VAL A 16 -45.22 -94.58 -8.03
C VAL A 16 -43.81 -94.07 -7.71
N HIS A 17 -43.05 -94.80 -6.89
CA HIS A 17 -41.68 -94.41 -6.57
C HIS A 17 -40.76 -94.48 -7.80
N HIS A 18 -40.94 -95.49 -8.65
CA HIS A 18 -40.22 -95.62 -9.92
C HIS A 18 -40.55 -94.46 -10.87
N THR A 19 -41.84 -94.18 -11.10
CA THR A 19 -42.28 -93.11 -12.00
C THR A 19 -41.89 -91.72 -11.46
N TYR A 20 -41.97 -91.50 -10.14
CA TYR A 20 -41.49 -90.24 -9.54
C TYR A 20 -39.99 -90.06 -9.73
N LYS A 21 -39.20 -91.10 -9.43
CA LYS A 21 -37.75 -91.06 -9.61
C LYS A 21 -37.41 -90.84 -11.08
N GLU A 22 -38.05 -91.56 -11.98
CA GLU A 22 -37.89 -91.39 -13.43
C GLU A 22 -38.21 -89.95 -13.84
N ALA A 23 -39.38 -89.41 -13.50
CA ALA A 23 -39.79 -88.05 -13.84
C ALA A 23 -38.86 -86.99 -13.22
N PHE A 24 -38.42 -87.17 -11.98
CA PHE A 24 -37.47 -86.24 -11.34
C PHE A 24 -36.11 -86.27 -12.06
N THR A 25 -35.62 -87.45 -12.40
CA THR A 25 -34.29 -87.63 -13.01
C THR A 25 -34.26 -87.24 -14.49
N THR A 26 -35.37 -87.44 -15.21
CA THR A 26 -35.46 -87.19 -16.67
C THR A 26 -36.03 -85.81 -17.01
N LEU A 27 -36.80 -85.19 -16.12
CA LEU A 27 -37.48 -83.92 -16.40
C LEU A 27 -36.98 -82.79 -15.50
N VAL A 28 -37.04 -82.97 -14.17
CA VAL A 28 -36.75 -81.89 -13.21
C VAL A 28 -35.26 -81.57 -13.15
N MET A 29 -34.41 -82.58 -12.93
CA MET A 29 -32.97 -82.38 -12.79
C MET A 29 -32.34 -81.78 -14.07
N PRO A 30 -32.63 -82.27 -15.30
CA PRO A 30 -32.11 -81.66 -16.51
C PRO A 30 -32.61 -80.22 -16.74
N SER A 31 -33.87 -79.94 -16.40
CA SER A 31 -34.44 -78.59 -16.52
C SER A 31 -33.79 -77.61 -15.53
N PHE A 32 -33.53 -78.08 -14.30
CA PHE A 32 -32.83 -77.31 -13.29
C PHE A 32 -31.37 -77.06 -13.69
N GLU A 33 -30.64 -78.10 -14.12
CA GLU A 33 -29.27 -77.96 -14.63
C GLU A 33 -29.20 -76.96 -15.78
N LYS A 34 -30.10 -77.07 -16.76
CA LYS A 34 -30.18 -76.14 -17.89
C LYS A 34 -30.46 -74.70 -17.43
N SER A 35 -31.34 -74.52 -16.44
CA SER A 35 -31.64 -73.19 -15.87
C SER A 35 -30.45 -72.60 -15.12
N CYS A 36 -29.77 -73.39 -14.28
CA CYS A 36 -28.54 -72.98 -13.61
C CYS A 36 -27.44 -72.63 -14.61
N GLN A 37 -27.25 -73.44 -15.65
CA GLN A 37 -26.25 -73.20 -16.68
C GLN A 37 -26.53 -71.90 -17.44
N SER A 38 -27.80 -71.63 -17.77
CA SER A 38 -28.21 -70.35 -18.37
C SER A 38 -28.00 -69.17 -17.43
N MET A 39 -28.33 -69.32 -16.14
CA MET A 39 -28.11 -68.29 -15.13
C MET A 39 -26.62 -67.97 -14.98
N PHE A 40 -25.75 -68.98 -14.85
CA PHE A 40 -24.30 -68.78 -14.77
C PHE A 40 -23.76 -68.08 -16.02
N HIS A 41 -24.26 -68.45 -17.21
CA HIS A 41 -23.86 -67.79 -18.45
C HIS A 41 -24.25 -66.31 -18.45
N GLN A 42 -25.48 -65.98 -18.07
CA GLN A 42 -25.96 -64.59 -17.99
C GLN A 42 -25.23 -63.76 -16.94
N ILE A 43 -24.91 -64.33 -15.77
CA ILE A 43 -24.10 -63.67 -14.74
C ILE A 43 -22.71 -63.35 -15.28
N ASN A 44 -22.06 -64.33 -15.93
CA ASN A 44 -20.73 -64.15 -16.49
C ASN A 44 -20.73 -63.11 -17.62
N GLU A 45 -21.72 -63.14 -18.53
CA GLU A 45 -21.86 -62.12 -19.57
C GLU A 45 -22.10 -60.74 -19.00
N SER A 46 -23.02 -60.61 -18.04
CA SER A 46 -23.33 -59.33 -17.38
C SER A 46 -22.11 -58.77 -16.65
N PHE A 47 -21.36 -59.62 -15.95
CA PHE A 47 -20.15 -59.23 -15.26
C PHE A 47 -19.04 -58.83 -16.23
N SER A 48 -18.83 -59.60 -17.30
CA SER A 48 -17.84 -59.32 -18.34
C SER A 48 -18.15 -58.01 -19.06
N LYS A 49 -19.41 -57.78 -19.41
CA LYS A 49 -19.88 -56.54 -20.01
C LYS A 49 -19.69 -55.36 -19.08
N GLY A 50 -20.16 -55.46 -17.82
CA GLY A 50 -20.00 -54.41 -16.82
C GLY A 50 -18.54 -54.07 -16.55
N THR A 51 -17.65 -55.07 -16.51
CA THR A 51 -16.21 -54.86 -16.34
C THR A 51 -15.61 -54.11 -17.53
N LYS A 52 -15.98 -54.45 -18.76
CA LYS A 52 -15.52 -53.74 -19.97
C LYS A 52 -16.01 -52.28 -19.99
N GLU A 53 -17.29 -52.06 -19.70
CA GLU A 53 -17.87 -50.71 -19.64
C GLU A 53 -17.22 -49.87 -18.53
N TYR A 54 -16.93 -50.48 -17.37
CA TYR A 54 -16.23 -49.83 -16.28
C TYR A 54 -14.80 -49.43 -16.66
N ILE A 55 -14.04 -50.34 -17.29
CA ILE A 55 -12.67 -50.06 -17.77
C ILE A 55 -12.69 -48.93 -18.80
N GLN A 56 -13.59 -48.97 -19.78
CA GLN A 56 -13.73 -47.89 -20.79
C GLN A 56 -14.06 -46.53 -20.16
N THR A 57 -14.90 -46.54 -19.12
CA THR A 57 -15.24 -45.32 -18.37
C THR A 57 -14.02 -44.76 -17.65
N LEU A 58 -13.23 -45.63 -17.00
CA LEU A 58 -11.98 -45.24 -16.35
C LEU A 58 -10.96 -44.68 -17.34
N GLU A 59 -10.75 -45.34 -18.47
CA GLU A 59 -9.85 -44.87 -19.54
C GLU A 59 -10.28 -43.47 -20.05
N SER A 60 -11.57 -43.28 -20.30
CA SER A 60 -12.11 -41.98 -20.72
C SER A 60 -11.89 -40.88 -19.66
N TYR A 61 -12.03 -41.23 -18.38
CA TYR A 61 -11.78 -40.29 -17.28
C TYR A 61 -10.30 -39.89 -17.23
N PHE A 62 -9.38 -40.86 -17.32
CA PHE A 62 -7.94 -40.58 -17.34
C PHE A 62 -7.53 -39.75 -18.57
N ASP A 63 -8.08 -40.03 -19.75
CA ASP A 63 -7.82 -39.23 -20.95
C ASP A 63 -8.31 -37.79 -20.81
N LYS A 64 -9.51 -37.58 -20.23
CA LYS A 64 -10.03 -36.24 -19.95
C LYS A 64 -9.13 -35.50 -18.94
N GLN A 65 -8.70 -36.17 -17.89
CA GLN A 65 -7.81 -35.60 -16.89
C GLN A 65 -6.43 -35.25 -17.48
N ARG A 66 -5.87 -36.13 -18.32
CA ARG A 66 -4.60 -35.89 -19.03
C ARG A 66 -4.69 -34.68 -19.94
N ARG A 67 -5.76 -34.55 -20.74
CA ARG A 67 -6.02 -33.38 -21.59
C ARG A 67 -6.18 -32.09 -20.78
N GLN A 68 -6.81 -32.15 -19.60
CA GLN A 68 -6.91 -30.98 -18.71
C GLN A 68 -5.53 -30.58 -18.16
N GLN A 69 -4.70 -31.54 -17.76
CA GLN A 69 -3.33 -31.26 -17.31
C GLN A 69 -2.46 -30.70 -18.43
N GLU A 70 -2.55 -31.24 -19.65
CA GLU A 70 -1.85 -30.70 -20.82
C GLU A 70 -2.25 -29.24 -21.10
N LYS A 71 -3.55 -28.92 -21.09
CA LYS A 71 -4.03 -27.53 -21.19
C LYS A 71 -3.50 -26.64 -20.07
N GLY A 72 -3.45 -27.15 -18.83
CA GLY A 72 -2.89 -26.43 -17.70
C GLY A 72 -1.40 -26.14 -17.89
N ARG A 73 -0.63 -27.11 -18.39
CA ARG A 73 0.79 -26.96 -18.71
C ARG A 73 1.02 -25.95 -19.84
N ASP A 74 0.21 -25.98 -20.89
CA ASP A 74 0.27 -25.03 -21.99
C ASP A 74 -0.09 -23.61 -21.53
N MET A 75 -1.06 -23.47 -20.64
CA MET A 75 -1.39 -22.18 -20.03
C MET A 75 -0.23 -21.64 -19.19
N ILE A 76 0.42 -22.50 -18.39
CA ILE A 76 1.61 -22.12 -17.61
C ILE A 76 2.75 -21.68 -18.55
N SER A 77 3.00 -22.40 -19.64
CA SER A 77 4.07 -22.05 -20.59
C SER A 77 3.77 -20.73 -21.32
N GLN A 78 2.51 -20.46 -21.67
CA GLN A 78 2.08 -19.17 -22.22
C GLN A 78 2.27 -18.02 -21.22
N ILE A 79 1.90 -18.22 -19.95
CA ILE A 79 2.10 -17.22 -18.89
C ILE A 79 3.59 -16.93 -18.71
N GLN A 80 4.44 -17.95 -18.73
CA GLN A 80 5.90 -17.78 -18.67
C GLN A 80 6.44 -16.98 -19.86
N ALA A 81 6.02 -17.32 -21.09
CA ALA A 81 6.44 -16.59 -22.29
C ALA A 81 5.99 -15.12 -22.28
N LEU A 82 4.76 -14.84 -21.83
CA LEU A 82 4.26 -13.48 -21.64
C LEU A 82 5.06 -12.73 -20.56
N SER A 83 5.38 -13.39 -19.45
CA SER A 83 6.17 -12.81 -18.37
C SER A 83 7.60 -12.46 -18.83
N ASP A 84 8.23 -13.33 -19.61
CA ASP A 84 9.56 -13.07 -20.18
C ASP A 84 9.51 -11.90 -21.17
N SER A 85 8.48 -11.85 -22.04
CA SER A 85 8.29 -10.73 -22.96
C SER A 85 8.08 -9.40 -22.21
N LEU A 86 7.27 -9.39 -21.15
CA LEU A 86 7.07 -8.21 -20.29
C LEU A 86 8.37 -7.78 -19.62
N ARG A 87 9.15 -8.72 -19.06
CA ARG A 87 10.46 -8.42 -18.46
C ARG A 87 11.37 -7.74 -19.47
N THR A 88 11.51 -8.29 -20.68
CA THR A 88 12.34 -7.70 -21.74
C THR A 88 11.84 -6.33 -22.17
N ASN A 89 10.52 -6.13 -22.24
CA ASN A 89 9.95 -4.82 -22.57
C ASN A 89 10.22 -3.78 -21.47
N ILE A 90 10.11 -4.16 -20.19
CA ILE A 90 10.43 -3.29 -19.06
C ILE A 90 11.91 -2.90 -19.07
N GLU A 91 12.81 -3.86 -19.32
CA GLU A 91 14.25 -3.59 -19.44
C GLU A 91 14.53 -2.58 -20.56
N ARG A 92 13.96 -2.81 -21.75
CA ARG A 92 14.11 -1.89 -22.90
C ARG A 92 13.55 -0.50 -22.63
N LEU A 93 12.37 -0.41 -22.01
CA LEU A 93 11.76 0.87 -21.65
C LEU A 93 12.60 1.61 -20.61
N THR A 94 13.14 0.90 -19.62
CA THR A 94 14.01 1.49 -18.59
C THR A 94 15.27 2.06 -19.23
N SER A 95 15.93 1.30 -20.11
CA SER A 95 17.10 1.79 -20.87
C SER A 95 16.75 3.00 -21.74
N ALA A 96 15.64 2.95 -22.48
CA ALA A 96 15.23 4.05 -23.35
C ALA A 96 14.91 5.34 -22.57
N ILE A 97 14.20 5.22 -21.44
CA ILE A 97 13.93 6.37 -20.55
C ILE A 97 15.24 6.92 -19.97
N GLN A 98 16.16 6.04 -19.55
CA GLN A 98 17.43 6.47 -19.00
C GLN A 98 18.27 7.25 -20.03
N GLU A 99 18.35 6.75 -21.27
CA GLU A 99 19.04 7.43 -22.36
C GLU A 99 18.37 8.78 -22.72
N GLU A 100 17.04 8.80 -22.82
CA GLU A 100 16.28 10.02 -23.15
C GLU A 100 16.42 11.10 -22.07
N VAL A 101 16.27 10.72 -20.79
CA VAL A 101 16.44 11.64 -19.66
C VAL A 101 17.87 12.17 -19.61
N GLN A 102 18.87 11.30 -19.80
CA GLN A 102 20.27 11.72 -19.82
C GLN A 102 20.53 12.70 -20.98
N SER A 103 19.95 12.45 -22.15
CA SER A 103 20.06 13.34 -23.31
C SER A 103 19.40 14.69 -23.04
N GLN A 104 18.15 14.72 -22.58
CA GLN A 104 17.43 15.96 -22.30
C GLN A 104 18.10 16.79 -21.19
N VAL A 105 18.61 16.14 -20.14
CA VAL A 105 19.35 16.84 -19.09
C VAL A 105 20.63 17.46 -19.65
N LYS A 106 21.37 16.72 -20.48
CA LYS A 106 22.60 17.22 -21.10
C LYS A 106 22.31 18.41 -22.02
N GLU A 107 21.31 18.29 -22.89
CA GLU A 107 20.89 19.35 -23.80
C GLU A 107 20.41 20.59 -23.05
N GLY A 108 19.57 20.40 -22.02
CA GLY A 108 19.11 21.48 -21.15
C GLY A 108 20.25 22.21 -20.45
N LEU A 109 21.24 21.48 -19.92
CA LEU A 109 22.40 22.07 -19.26
C LEU A 109 23.26 22.87 -20.25
N THR A 110 23.49 22.34 -21.46
CA THR A 110 24.21 23.07 -22.51
C THR A 110 23.47 24.33 -22.94
N SER A 111 22.14 24.27 -23.08
CA SER A 111 21.32 25.43 -23.44
C SER A 111 21.33 26.52 -22.37
N ILE A 112 21.27 26.14 -21.09
CA ILE A 112 21.40 27.06 -19.96
C ILE A 112 22.81 27.67 -19.93
N GLN A 113 23.86 26.86 -20.13
CA GLN A 113 25.24 27.33 -20.18
C GLN A 113 25.45 28.36 -21.30
N ASP A 114 24.92 28.11 -22.49
CA ASP A 114 24.99 29.03 -23.63
C ASP A 114 24.22 30.32 -23.36
N SER A 115 23.02 30.22 -22.79
CA SER A 115 22.20 31.36 -22.42
C SER A 115 22.87 32.22 -21.34
N LEU A 116 23.43 31.60 -20.30
CA LEU A 116 24.17 32.31 -19.25
C LEU A 116 25.42 32.99 -19.81
N ASN A 117 26.21 32.29 -20.64
CA ASN A 117 27.37 32.89 -21.28
C ASN A 117 26.99 34.12 -22.11
N LYS A 118 25.88 34.05 -22.85
CA LYS A 118 25.35 35.18 -23.62
C LYS A 118 24.89 36.33 -22.72
N THR A 119 24.06 36.06 -21.72
CA THR A 119 23.54 37.07 -20.78
C THR A 119 24.67 37.74 -19.99
N VAL A 120 25.64 36.96 -19.51
CA VAL A 120 26.84 37.50 -18.81
C VAL A 120 27.65 38.39 -19.76
N CYS A 121 27.91 37.94 -20.99
CA CYS A 121 28.60 38.77 -21.99
C CYS A 121 27.86 40.08 -22.28
N GLU A 122 26.54 40.04 -22.45
CA GLU A 122 25.71 41.23 -22.71
C GLU A 122 25.69 42.16 -21.49
N THR A 123 25.48 41.62 -20.29
CA THR A 123 25.43 42.38 -19.04
C THR A 123 26.77 43.05 -18.74
N ILE A 124 27.90 42.34 -18.94
CA ILE A 124 29.24 42.92 -18.78
C ILE A 124 29.46 44.02 -19.80
N LYS A 125 29.12 43.82 -21.08
CA LYS A 125 29.22 44.87 -22.11
C LYS A 125 28.39 46.11 -21.73
N GLU A 126 27.18 45.91 -21.23
CA GLU A 126 26.29 47.00 -20.83
C GLU A 126 26.82 47.73 -19.59
N HIS A 127 27.28 47.02 -18.56
CA HIS A 127 27.85 47.60 -17.35
C HIS A 127 29.16 48.33 -17.62
N ILE A 128 30.03 47.79 -18.48
CA ILE A 128 31.24 48.47 -18.93
C ILE A 128 30.85 49.76 -19.65
N ALA A 129 29.92 49.72 -20.61
CA ALA A 129 29.48 50.91 -21.33
C ALA A 129 28.83 51.98 -20.42
N LYS A 130 28.02 51.55 -19.44
CA LYS A 130 27.44 52.44 -18.41
C LYS A 130 28.51 52.99 -17.47
N GLY A 131 29.46 52.18 -17.04
CA GLY A 131 30.58 52.58 -16.19
C GLY A 131 31.48 53.62 -16.86
N PHE A 132 31.81 53.44 -18.15
CA PHE A 132 32.56 54.43 -18.93
C PHE A 132 31.79 55.74 -19.10
N ARG A 133 30.47 55.69 -19.35
CA ARG A 133 29.63 56.90 -19.36
C ARG A 133 29.57 57.58 -18.00
N GLY A 134 29.39 56.82 -16.92
CA GLY A 134 29.38 57.34 -15.56
C GLY A 134 30.73 57.93 -15.14
N GLN A 135 31.86 57.34 -15.55
CA GLN A 135 33.19 57.91 -15.34
C GLN A 135 33.38 59.20 -16.17
N GLN A 136 32.88 59.25 -17.40
CA GLN A 136 32.89 60.47 -18.20
C GLN A 136 32.07 61.59 -17.55
N ASP A 137 30.88 61.27 -17.01
CA ASP A 137 30.02 62.21 -16.28
C ASP A 137 30.62 62.61 -14.93
N VAL A 138 31.32 61.72 -14.22
CA VAL A 138 32.01 62.02 -12.96
C VAL A 138 33.26 62.86 -13.19
N ILE A 139 33.98 62.67 -14.31
CA ILE A 139 35.10 63.56 -14.68
C ILE A 139 34.58 64.96 -15.07
N GLN A 140 33.42 65.05 -15.73
CA GLN A 140 32.75 66.33 -16.00
C GLN A 140 32.20 67.00 -14.71
N ASN A 141 31.58 66.23 -13.82
CA ASN A 141 30.97 66.74 -12.58
C ASN A 141 31.96 66.91 -11.42
N SER A 142 33.15 66.30 -11.46
CA SER A 142 34.22 66.50 -10.45
C SER A 142 34.86 67.88 -10.53
N VAL A 143 34.60 68.66 -11.57
CA VAL A 143 34.93 70.09 -11.60
C VAL A 143 33.87 70.94 -10.85
N ILE A 144 32.68 70.40 -10.55
CA ILE A 144 31.54 71.21 -10.05
C ILE A 144 30.99 70.76 -8.67
N THR A 145 31.25 69.54 -8.19
CA THR A 145 30.52 69.01 -7.02
C THR A 145 31.42 68.44 -5.90
N ALA A 146 32.42 69.22 -5.48
CA ALA A 146 33.25 68.91 -4.30
C ALA A 146 32.72 69.54 -2.98
N VAL A 147 31.43 69.90 -2.90
CA VAL A 147 30.78 70.40 -1.67
C VAL A 147 29.34 69.90 -1.59
N ARG A 148 29.11 68.69 -1.06
CA ARG A 148 28.10 68.42 -0.01
C ARG A 148 27.98 66.93 0.27
N SER A 149 28.28 66.62 1.52
CA SER A 149 28.19 65.30 2.13
C SER A 149 26.75 64.85 2.37
N ARG A 150 26.60 63.51 2.44
CA ARG A 150 25.82 62.72 3.43
C ARG A 150 24.34 63.04 3.61
N ALA A 151 23.50 62.01 3.38
CA ALA A 151 22.55 61.54 4.39
C ALA A 151 22.05 60.12 4.07
N VAL A 152 21.99 59.31 5.11
CA VAL A 152 21.53 57.92 5.19
C VAL A 152 20.07 57.93 5.68
N THR A 153 19.24 57.03 5.17
CA THR A 153 17.95 56.67 5.77
C THR A 153 17.68 55.17 5.56
N PRO A 154 17.60 54.34 6.62
CA PRO A 154 17.05 53.00 6.54
C PRO A 154 15.71 52.91 7.29
N ALA A 155 14.71 52.33 6.66
CA ALA A 155 13.49 51.81 7.28
C ALA A 155 12.81 50.82 6.32
N PRO A 156 11.86 49.96 6.75
CA PRO A 156 12.01 48.90 7.77
C PRO A 156 11.25 47.57 7.38
N HIS A 157 11.53 46.47 8.11
CA HIS A 157 10.62 45.32 8.38
C HIS A 157 10.25 44.19 7.37
N ILE A 158 10.87 44.03 6.19
CA ILE A 158 10.60 42.84 5.34
C ILE A 158 11.69 41.74 5.46
N VAL A 159 12.82 42.06 6.10
CA VAL A 159 14.03 41.23 6.07
C VAL A 159 13.99 40.08 7.11
N ASP A 160 13.22 40.22 8.20
CA ASP A 160 13.30 39.28 9.33
C ASP A 160 12.76 37.87 9.02
N SER A 161 11.68 37.74 8.24
CA SER A 161 11.07 36.43 7.93
C SER A 161 11.96 35.57 7.01
N HIS A 162 12.61 36.19 6.02
CA HIS A 162 13.51 35.45 5.12
C HIS A 162 14.81 35.05 5.82
N VAL A 163 15.34 35.89 6.70
CA VAL A 163 16.52 35.55 7.51
C VAL A 163 16.22 34.38 8.45
N GLN A 164 15.03 34.33 9.04
CA GLN A 164 14.60 33.20 9.87
C GLN A 164 14.46 31.90 9.07
N GLN A 165 13.89 31.95 7.86
CA GLN A 165 13.82 30.78 6.97
C GLN A 165 15.20 30.23 6.62
N MET A 166 16.16 31.11 6.26
CA MET A 166 17.53 30.69 5.95
C MET A 166 18.23 30.06 7.17
N GLN A 167 18.05 30.61 8.37
CA GLN A 167 18.62 30.03 9.59
C GLN A 167 18.05 28.64 9.89
N ILE A 168 16.75 28.46 9.70
CA ILE A 168 16.06 27.19 9.88
C ILE A 168 16.56 26.15 8.86
N GLU A 169 16.70 26.51 7.58
CA GLU A 169 17.25 25.62 6.57
C GLU A 169 18.70 25.22 6.89
N GLN A 170 19.50 26.15 7.41
CA GLN A 170 20.85 25.87 7.87
C GLN A 170 20.89 24.88 9.04
N LEU A 171 19.98 25.02 10.02
CA LEU A 171 19.87 24.10 11.15
C LEU A 171 19.40 22.69 10.74
N ILE A 172 18.48 22.61 9.78
CA ILE A 172 18.04 21.33 9.18
C ILE A 172 19.22 20.66 8.46
N GLY A 173 20.00 21.42 7.68
CA GLY A 173 21.19 20.91 6.99
C GLY A 173 22.30 20.42 7.93
N GLN A 174 22.38 20.98 9.14
CA GLN A 174 23.30 20.54 10.21
C GLN A 174 22.78 19.33 11.01
N GLY A 175 21.58 18.84 10.71
CA GLY A 175 20.95 17.72 11.43
C GLY A 175 20.40 18.11 12.82
N GLN A 176 20.39 19.40 13.17
CA GLN A 176 19.88 19.90 14.44
C GLN A 176 18.37 20.15 14.36
N ILE A 177 17.61 19.06 14.24
CA ILE A 177 16.17 19.12 13.98
C ILE A 177 15.41 19.74 15.16
N ASN A 178 15.77 19.42 16.40
CA ASN A 178 15.09 19.96 17.58
C ASN A 178 15.15 21.49 17.66
N THR A 179 16.34 22.07 17.50
CA THR A 179 16.55 23.52 17.56
C THR A 179 15.87 24.23 16.40
N ALA A 180 15.84 23.63 15.22
CA ALA A 180 15.09 24.16 14.08
C ALA A 180 13.58 24.24 14.39
N PHE A 181 13.00 23.17 14.94
CA PHE A 181 11.59 23.16 15.36
C PHE A 181 11.33 24.16 16.51
N GLN A 182 12.21 24.26 17.49
CA GLN A 182 12.08 25.20 18.59
C GLN A 182 12.11 26.65 18.10
N GLN A 183 12.97 26.97 17.12
CA GLN A 183 13.08 28.30 16.54
C GLN A 183 11.86 28.68 15.69
N ALA A 184 11.28 27.74 14.93
CA ALA A 184 10.03 28.03 14.21
C ALA A 184 8.84 28.18 15.14
N LEU A 185 8.73 27.33 16.16
CA LEU A 185 7.62 27.39 17.11
C LEU A 185 7.70 28.64 18.01
N SER A 186 8.90 29.16 18.29
CA SER A 186 9.06 30.40 19.06
C SER A 186 8.70 31.65 18.24
N ALA A 187 8.83 31.59 16.92
CA ALA A 187 8.44 32.68 16.02
C ALA A 187 6.92 32.89 15.93
N SER A 188 6.11 31.96 16.46
CA SER A 188 4.63 32.00 16.45
C SER A 188 4.01 32.22 15.05
N ASP A 189 4.76 31.90 14.00
CA ASP A 189 4.34 32.01 12.61
C ASP A 189 3.98 30.62 12.09
N LEU A 190 2.68 30.38 11.89
CA LEU A 190 2.19 29.11 11.35
C LEU A 190 2.76 28.82 9.95
N GLY A 191 3.04 29.85 9.14
CA GLY A 191 3.65 29.68 7.82
C GLY A 191 5.05 29.08 7.92
N LEU A 192 5.84 29.50 8.91
CA LEU A 192 7.18 29.00 9.16
C LEU A 192 7.17 27.55 9.71
N VAL A 193 6.18 27.22 10.55
CA VAL A 193 6.00 25.85 11.06
C VAL A 193 5.59 24.89 9.94
N VAL A 194 4.66 25.30 9.07
CA VAL A 194 4.26 24.52 7.88
C VAL A 194 5.45 24.36 6.94
N PHE A 195 6.26 25.41 6.74
CA PHE A 195 7.47 25.35 5.92
C PHE A 195 8.49 24.31 6.42
N ILE A 196 8.76 24.25 7.73
CA ILE A 196 9.62 23.18 8.30
C ILE A 196 8.98 21.80 8.08
N CYS A 197 7.67 21.68 8.32
CA CYS A 197 6.96 20.42 8.14
C CYS A 197 6.98 19.93 6.68
N GLU A 198 7.06 20.82 5.69
CA GLU A 198 7.19 20.44 4.28
C GLU A 198 8.61 20.01 3.91
N LYS A 199 9.63 20.65 4.51
CA LYS A 199 11.03 20.38 4.23
C LYS A 199 11.56 19.13 4.93
N VAL A 200 11.00 18.80 6.08
CA VAL A 200 11.42 17.67 6.89
C VAL A 200 10.40 16.55 6.76
N ASN A 201 10.84 15.30 6.56
CA ASN A 201 9.90 14.17 6.49
C ASN A 201 9.51 13.71 7.91
N PRO A 202 8.21 13.57 8.25
CA PRO A 202 7.76 13.04 9.54
C PRO A 202 8.49 11.76 9.97
N GLN A 203 8.69 10.81 9.04
CA GLN A 203 9.35 9.55 9.37
C GLN A 203 10.84 9.71 9.67
N GLN A 204 11.51 10.73 9.17
CA GLN A 204 12.93 10.97 9.51
C GLN A 204 13.09 11.59 10.91
N VAL A 205 12.07 12.32 11.38
CA VAL A 205 12.07 12.96 12.71
C VAL A 205 11.64 11.98 13.80
N PHE A 206 10.58 11.20 13.55
CA PHE A 206 9.93 10.41 14.59
C PHE A 206 10.36 8.92 14.62
N ASN A 207 11.06 8.41 13.60
CA ASN A 207 11.55 7.01 13.56
C ASN A 207 12.91 6.80 14.27
N GLN A 208 13.42 7.81 14.99
CA GLN A 208 14.64 7.70 15.79
C GLN A 208 14.27 7.48 17.27
N THR A 209 14.77 6.41 17.87
CA THR A 209 14.62 6.14 19.32
C THR A 209 15.95 6.40 20.03
N PRO A 210 16.06 7.41 20.93
CA PRO A 210 15.01 8.29 21.46
C PRO A 210 14.62 9.42 20.50
N CYS A 211 13.34 9.84 20.52
CA CYS A 211 12.82 10.90 19.66
C CYS A 211 13.66 12.20 19.84
N PRO A 212 14.16 12.80 18.74
CA PRO A 212 15.01 13.98 18.83
C PRO A 212 14.25 15.22 19.32
N LEU A 213 12.92 15.24 19.24
CA LEU A 213 12.08 16.35 19.67
C LEU A 213 11.78 16.29 21.17
N GLN A 214 12.01 17.41 21.86
CA GLN A 214 11.69 17.56 23.28
C GLN A 214 10.17 17.64 23.49
N GLN A 215 9.70 17.16 24.64
CA GLN A 215 8.26 17.06 24.93
C GLN A 215 7.52 18.41 24.88
N HIS A 216 8.16 19.52 25.27
CA HIS A 216 7.55 20.85 25.16
C HIS A 216 7.46 21.34 23.70
N VAL A 217 8.39 20.93 22.84
CA VAL A 217 8.38 21.20 21.39
C VAL A 217 7.23 20.44 20.73
N LEU A 218 7.00 19.18 21.13
CA LEU A 218 5.85 18.39 20.67
C LEU A 218 4.51 19.02 21.06
N LEU A 219 4.36 19.47 22.31
CA LEU A 219 3.13 20.13 22.76
C LEU A 219 2.88 21.44 22.00
N SER A 220 3.93 22.25 21.79
CA SER A 220 3.81 23.49 21.02
C SER A 220 3.48 23.21 19.54
N LEU A 221 4.08 22.17 18.95
CA LEU A 221 3.77 21.73 17.60
C LEU A 221 2.29 21.30 17.48
N ILE A 222 1.79 20.50 18.42
CA ILE A 222 0.39 20.09 18.47
C ILE A 222 -0.52 21.31 18.59
N GLN A 223 -0.19 22.25 19.49
CA GLN A 223 -0.96 23.46 19.69
C GLN A 223 -1.03 24.32 18.41
N GLN A 224 0.10 24.56 17.75
CA GLN A 224 0.16 25.43 16.58
C GLN A 224 -0.46 24.78 15.34
N LEU A 225 -0.22 23.49 15.10
CA LEU A 225 -0.82 22.78 13.97
C LEU A 225 -2.33 22.59 14.13
N SER A 226 -2.83 22.45 15.36
CA SER A 226 -4.27 22.32 15.63
C SER A 226 -5.03 23.65 15.65
N ALA A 227 -4.34 24.79 15.73
CA ALA A 227 -4.97 26.11 15.75
C ALA A 227 -5.68 26.45 14.44
N ASP A 228 -5.14 26.00 13.30
CA ASP A 228 -5.74 26.18 11.98
C ASP A 228 -5.60 24.90 11.14
N MET A 229 -6.73 24.24 10.89
CA MET A 229 -6.83 22.99 10.12
C MET A 229 -7.35 23.20 8.69
N SER A 230 -7.43 24.44 8.21
CA SER A 230 -7.96 24.77 6.87
C SER A 230 -7.00 24.40 5.72
N ASN A 231 -5.69 24.58 5.91
CA ASN A 231 -4.65 24.38 4.89
C ASN A 231 -3.65 23.26 5.27
N HIS A 232 -3.08 22.59 4.26
CA HIS A 232 -2.10 21.49 4.38
C HIS A 232 -2.54 20.35 5.33
N THR A 233 -3.84 20.00 5.31
CA THR A 233 -4.45 19.08 6.28
C THR A 233 -3.82 17.68 6.31
N GLU A 234 -3.36 17.14 5.17
CA GLU A 234 -2.69 15.83 5.12
C GLU A 234 -1.34 15.84 5.83
N LEU A 235 -0.57 16.90 5.63
CA LEU A 235 0.75 17.05 6.25
C LEU A 235 0.60 17.26 7.77
N LYS A 236 -0.31 18.16 8.15
CA LYS A 236 -0.62 18.41 9.56
C LYS A 236 -1.13 17.16 10.27
N HIS A 237 -1.98 16.35 9.62
CA HIS A 237 -2.45 15.08 10.16
C HIS A 237 -1.29 14.13 10.49
N LYS A 238 -0.37 13.91 9.54
CA LYS A 238 0.80 13.04 9.76
C LYS A 238 1.67 13.52 10.92
N TYR A 239 1.94 14.82 10.99
CA TYR A 239 2.72 15.40 12.08
C TYR A 239 2.01 15.32 13.43
N LEU A 240 0.70 15.56 13.47
CA LEU A 240 -0.09 15.45 14.70
C LEU A 240 -0.19 14.00 15.19
N GLU A 241 -0.33 13.04 14.28
CA GLU A 241 -0.36 11.62 14.60
C GLU A 241 0.95 11.16 15.23
N GLU A 242 2.08 11.45 14.59
CA GLU A 242 3.40 11.08 15.11
C GLU A 242 3.74 11.83 16.41
N ALA A 243 3.37 13.11 16.52
CA ALA A 243 3.58 13.89 17.72
C ALA A 243 2.79 13.31 18.91
N VAL A 244 1.52 12.96 18.72
CA VAL A 244 0.67 12.36 19.77
C VAL A 244 1.18 10.98 20.19
N MET A 245 1.67 10.16 19.26
CA MET A 245 2.23 8.84 19.57
C MET A 245 3.55 8.90 20.35
N ASN A 246 4.32 9.97 20.21
CA ASN A 246 5.60 10.19 20.89
C ASN A 246 5.48 11.04 22.17
N LEU A 247 4.27 11.39 22.60
CA LEU A 247 4.04 12.09 23.87
C LEU A 247 4.20 11.13 25.05
N ASP A 248 5.00 11.55 26.02
CA ASP A 248 5.20 10.81 27.27
C ASP A 248 4.44 11.48 28.43
N ALA A 249 3.36 10.82 28.86
CA ALA A 249 2.50 11.27 29.97
C ALA A 249 3.19 11.20 31.36
N THR A 250 4.36 10.57 31.46
CA THR A 250 5.11 10.44 32.72
C THR A 250 6.05 11.60 33.01
N ASN A 251 6.26 12.50 32.03
CA ASN A 251 7.19 13.61 32.17
C ASN A 251 6.63 14.74 33.07
N PRO A 252 7.31 15.07 34.18
CA PRO A 252 6.81 16.03 35.18
C PRO A 252 6.70 17.47 34.66
N LEU A 253 7.48 17.86 33.64
CA LEU A 253 7.47 19.23 33.10
C LEU A 253 6.32 19.50 32.13
N THR A 254 5.85 18.47 31.43
CA THR A 254 4.81 18.61 30.40
C THR A 254 3.43 18.16 30.88
N ARG A 255 3.35 17.43 32.00
CA ARG A 255 2.10 16.92 32.58
C ARG A 255 1.08 18.01 32.92
N GLU A 256 1.51 19.21 33.30
CA GLU A 256 0.60 20.32 33.65
C GLU A 256 -0.11 20.90 32.41
N HIS A 257 0.60 21.05 31.29
CA HIS A 257 0.08 21.68 30.08
C HIS A 257 -0.53 20.68 29.08
N MET A 258 -0.18 19.41 29.19
CA MET A 258 -0.65 18.35 28.28
C MET A 258 -2.18 18.20 28.23
N PRO A 259 -2.94 18.17 29.35
CA PRO A 259 -4.40 18.06 29.30
C PRO A 259 -5.07 19.22 28.58
N ALA A 260 -4.58 20.45 28.77
CA ALA A 260 -5.13 21.65 28.13
C ALA A 260 -4.92 21.62 26.61
N VAL A 261 -3.70 21.26 26.16
CA VAL A 261 -3.36 21.17 24.74
C VAL A 261 -4.13 20.03 24.06
N LEU A 262 -4.20 18.84 24.66
CA LEU A 262 -4.92 17.70 24.09
C LEU A 262 -6.44 17.92 24.05
N THR A 263 -7.02 18.58 25.06
CA THR A 263 -8.44 18.95 25.06
C THR A 263 -8.74 19.95 23.93
N ASN A 264 -7.84 20.91 23.69
CA ASN A 264 -7.98 21.85 22.59
C ASN A 264 -7.86 21.15 21.23
N LEU A 265 -6.87 20.25 21.06
CA LEU A 265 -6.74 19.41 19.87
C LEU A 265 -8.02 18.60 19.61
N GLN A 266 -8.57 17.94 20.64
CA GLN A 266 -9.80 17.16 20.54
C GLN A 266 -10.98 18.02 20.06
N ARG A 267 -11.12 19.24 20.61
CA ARG A 267 -12.16 20.19 20.18
C ARG A 267 -12.02 20.57 18.71
N GLN A 268 -10.79 20.86 18.26
CA GLN A 268 -10.51 21.23 16.87
C GLN A 268 -10.70 20.06 15.89
N LEU A 269 -10.26 18.85 16.26
CA LEU A 269 -10.51 17.64 15.47
C LEU A 269 -12.00 17.34 15.34
N THR A 270 -12.77 17.48 16.43
CA THR A 270 -14.22 17.28 16.41
C THR A 270 -14.93 18.28 15.52
N ALA A 271 -14.55 19.56 15.60
CA ALA A 271 -15.07 20.62 14.73
C ALA A 271 -14.76 20.34 13.25
N TYR A 272 -13.52 19.94 12.95
CA TYR A 272 -13.09 19.60 11.58
C TYR A 272 -13.82 18.39 11.00
N ILE A 273 -14.05 17.34 11.80
CA ILE A 273 -14.80 16.15 11.40
C ILE A 273 -16.27 16.50 11.10
N ALA A 274 -16.86 17.37 11.91
CA ALA A 274 -18.25 17.83 11.73
C ALA A 274 -18.40 18.69 10.46
N SER A 275 -17.42 19.55 10.14
CA SER A 275 -17.46 20.40 8.95
C SER A 275 -17.11 19.67 7.66
N ASN A 276 -16.37 18.56 7.71
CA ASN A 276 -15.86 17.85 6.53
C ASN A 276 -16.15 16.33 6.55
N PRO A 277 -17.43 15.90 6.44
CA PRO A 277 -17.81 14.48 6.57
C PRO A 277 -17.33 13.56 5.42
N ASN A 278 -17.08 14.10 4.21
CA ASN A 278 -16.77 13.32 3.00
C ASN A 278 -15.29 13.34 2.57
N ASN A 279 -14.38 13.89 3.39
CA ASN A 279 -12.97 13.96 3.04
C ASN A 279 -12.25 12.63 3.36
N LYS A 280 -11.30 12.19 2.51
CA LYS A 280 -10.54 10.95 2.68
C LYS A 280 -9.78 10.89 4.00
N ILE A 281 -9.35 12.05 4.50
CA ILE A 281 -8.58 12.22 5.75
C ILE A 281 -9.49 12.15 6.99
N THR A 282 -10.81 12.29 6.84
CA THR A 282 -11.77 12.33 7.97
C THR A 282 -11.74 11.05 8.79
N ARG A 283 -11.50 9.89 8.15
CA ARG A 283 -11.30 8.62 8.88
C ARG A 283 -10.04 8.66 9.75
N SER A 284 -8.94 9.15 9.21
CA SER A 284 -7.67 9.29 9.94
C SER A 284 -7.76 10.31 11.08
N MET A 285 -8.45 11.42 10.87
CA MET A 285 -8.75 12.40 11.93
C MET A 285 -9.60 11.82 13.06
N LYS A 286 -10.58 10.95 12.74
CA LYS A 286 -11.36 10.23 13.76
C LYS A 286 -10.48 9.29 14.59
N MET A 287 -9.57 8.56 13.94
CA MET A 287 -8.61 7.69 14.65
C MET A 287 -7.68 8.50 15.55
N LEU A 288 -7.15 9.62 15.06
CA LEU A 288 -6.33 10.55 15.86
C LEU A 288 -7.10 11.12 17.06
N ASN A 289 -8.39 11.46 16.87
CA ASN A 289 -9.25 11.93 17.94
C ASN A 289 -9.45 10.86 19.04
N MET A 290 -9.59 9.58 18.65
CA MET A 290 -9.69 8.46 19.61
C MET A 290 -8.35 8.21 20.34
N ALA A 291 -7.21 8.31 19.64
CA ALA A 291 -5.89 8.19 20.25
C ALA A 291 -5.63 9.33 21.25
N THR A 292 -5.99 10.56 20.89
CA THR A 292 -5.91 11.75 21.76
C THR A 292 -6.78 11.58 23.00
N GLN A 293 -8.00 11.07 22.86
CA GLN A 293 -8.89 10.76 23.99
C GLN A 293 -8.32 9.67 24.91
N SER A 294 -7.74 8.61 24.32
CA SER A 294 -7.10 7.54 25.08
C SER A 294 -5.93 8.08 25.90
N LEU A 295 -5.09 8.92 25.30
CA LEU A 295 -3.97 9.57 25.97
C LEU A 295 -4.45 10.51 27.09
N LEU A 296 -5.50 11.31 26.84
CA LEU A 296 -6.11 12.18 27.85
C LEU A 296 -6.62 11.38 29.07
N ASN A 297 -7.19 10.20 28.84
CA ASN A 297 -7.67 9.30 29.89
C ASN A 297 -6.53 8.59 30.64
N ALA A 298 -5.39 8.37 29.98
CA ALA A 298 -4.20 7.76 30.56
C ALA A 298 -3.39 8.72 31.44
N ILE A 299 -3.61 10.04 31.34
CA ILE A 299 -2.97 11.01 32.22
C ILE A 299 -3.60 10.89 33.62
N PRO A 300 -2.82 10.55 34.67
CA PRO A 300 -3.37 10.44 36.01
C PRO A 300 -3.88 11.80 36.46
N ARG A 301 -5.18 11.89 36.72
CA ARG A 301 -5.81 13.05 37.38
C ARG A 301 -5.24 13.10 38.79
N ASN A 302 -4.39 14.10 39.06
CA ASN A 302 -4.05 14.46 40.44
C ASN A 302 -5.29 15.07 41.11
#